data_AF-A0A1M6W788-F1
#
_entry.id   AF-A0A1M6W788-F1
#
_cell.length_a   1.000
_cell.length_b   1.000
_cell.length_c   1.000
_cell.angle_alpha   90.00
_cell.angle_beta   90.00
_cell.angle_gamma   90.00
#
_symmetry.space_group_name_H-M   'P 1'
#
loop_
_entity.id
_entity.type
_entity.pdbx_description
1 polymer ?
#
loop_
_entity_poly.entity_id
_entity_poly.type
_entity_poly.pdbx_seq_one_letter_code
_entity_poly.pdbx_strand_id
1 'polypeptide(L)'
;MNQPTNTTESFNQNDFHQTISNRMSKLFREHFGKGPESVFVSSGYKFISIYLRNFLSPMEKVLLENDQDFTLAELRQQVMQALLPEIKAYIEMLSGIKIEELYYDWNFHNRSGLIFAVTDNPLSNIANLEQEFEGKKLLEDEIIRISQNAQKVPEEVFSFLFHPKILVIIRKGILVRIEKELIRVGHGPLLKRVKANLEKSYLHNTSSFEGILKQRVLEVFVDWNFDIDKSIIVYILNPKRLQGQGDKPMVERADANTFEQEDENP
;
A
#
# COMPACT_ATOMS: atom_id res chain seq x y z
N MET A 1 29.45 3.23 44.43
CA MET A 1 28.88 4.18 43.46
C MET A 1 29.52 3.90 42.13
N ASN A 2 28.92 3.03 41.31
CA ASN A 2 29.31 2.78 39.92
C ASN A 2 28.00 2.64 39.15
N GLN A 3 27.64 3.68 38.39
CA GLN A 3 26.57 3.56 37.41
C GLN A 3 27.15 2.92 36.15
N PRO A 4 26.53 1.87 35.60
CA PRO A 4 26.92 1.37 34.28
C PRO A 4 26.48 2.40 33.23
N THR A 5 27.45 2.86 32.45
CA THR A 5 27.27 3.67 31.25
C THR A 5 26.53 2.85 30.20
N ASN A 6 25.22 3.08 30.05
CA ASN A 6 24.45 2.60 28.90
C ASN A 6 24.83 3.43 27.68
N THR A 7 25.87 2.99 26.97
CA THR A 7 26.13 3.44 25.60
C THR A 7 25.07 2.78 24.71
N THR A 8 23.91 3.44 24.57
CA THR A 8 22.94 3.08 23.55
C THR A 8 23.51 3.55 22.23
N GLU A 9 24.05 2.63 21.41
CA GLU A 9 24.32 2.92 20.01
C GLU A 9 23.04 3.50 19.39
N SER A 10 23.10 4.75 18.93
CA SER A 10 21.95 5.40 18.32
C SER A 10 21.61 4.66 17.03
N PHE A 11 20.42 4.06 16.96
CA PHE A 11 19.89 3.45 15.74
C PHE A 11 19.96 4.44 14.57
N ASN A 12 20.92 4.26 13.66
CA ASN A 12 21.02 5.08 12.45
C ASN A 12 20.02 4.57 11.42
N GLN A 13 18.88 5.26 11.34
CA GLN A 13 17.78 4.89 10.47
C GLN A 13 18.16 4.86 8.98
N ASN A 14 19.06 5.74 8.54
CA ASN A 14 19.51 5.79 7.14
C ASN A 14 20.36 4.56 6.80
N ASP A 15 21.28 4.16 7.67
CA ASP A 15 22.11 2.98 7.48
C ASP A 15 21.26 1.71 7.48
N PHE A 16 20.26 1.63 8.38
CA PHE A 16 19.29 0.55 8.42
C PHE A 16 18.48 0.45 7.10
N HIS A 17 17.93 1.57 6.61
CA HIS A 17 17.18 1.62 5.35
C HIS A 17 18.04 1.21 4.15
N GLN A 18 19.26 1.73 4.04
CA GLN A 18 20.18 1.40 2.95
C GLN A 18 20.59 -0.07 2.97
N THR A 19 20.84 -0.62 4.15
CA THR A 19 21.25 -2.02 4.34
C THR A 19 20.14 -2.99 3.96
N ILE A 20 18.88 -2.68 4.33
CA ILE A 20 17.71 -3.46 3.87
C ILE A 20 17.53 -3.33 2.37
N SER A 21 17.57 -2.10 1.82
CA SER A 21 17.40 -1.85 0.38
C SER A 21 18.39 -2.67 -0.47
N ASN A 22 19.67 -2.67 -0.09
CA ASN A 22 20.71 -3.44 -0.76
C ASN A 22 20.47 -4.96 -0.65
N ARG A 23 20.11 -5.46 0.53
CA ARG A 23 19.83 -6.89 0.73
C ARG A 23 18.65 -7.34 -0.12
N MET A 24 17.54 -6.60 -0.08
CA MET A 24 16.34 -6.93 -0.86
C MET A 24 16.65 -6.92 -2.36
N SER A 25 17.40 -5.92 -2.84
CA SER A 25 17.81 -5.85 -4.25
C SER A 25 18.61 -7.07 -4.69
N LYS A 26 19.51 -7.57 -3.84
CA LYS A 26 20.30 -8.78 -4.09
C LYS A 26 19.43 -10.03 -4.02
N LEU A 27 18.66 -10.19 -2.95
CA LEU A 27 17.80 -11.36 -2.72
C LEU A 27 16.78 -11.57 -3.86
N PHE A 28 16.08 -10.50 -4.27
CA PHE A 28 15.14 -10.59 -5.38
C PHE A 28 15.83 -10.92 -6.71
N ARG A 29 17.04 -10.39 -6.95
CA ARG A 29 17.80 -10.72 -8.16
C ARG A 29 18.22 -12.19 -8.20
N GLU A 30 18.65 -12.74 -7.07
CA GLU A 30 19.06 -14.14 -6.93
C GLU A 30 17.90 -15.11 -7.21
N HIS A 31 16.69 -14.79 -6.74
CA HIS A 31 15.54 -15.68 -6.88
C HIS A 31 14.71 -15.47 -8.15
N PHE A 32 14.60 -14.23 -8.65
CA PHE A 32 13.80 -13.90 -9.84
C PHE A 32 14.65 -13.71 -11.11
N GLY A 33 15.99 -13.81 -11.03
CA GLY A 33 16.91 -13.55 -12.13
C GLY A 33 17.06 -12.07 -12.53
N LYS A 34 16.15 -11.20 -12.08
CA LYS A 34 16.21 -9.74 -12.20
C LYS A 34 15.74 -9.12 -10.89
N GLY A 35 16.51 -8.19 -10.34
CA GLY A 35 16.09 -7.43 -9.16
C GLY A 35 15.21 -6.23 -9.50
N PRO A 36 14.57 -5.61 -8.50
CA PRO A 36 13.94 -4.30 -8.65
C PRO A 36 14.96 -3.25 -9.11
N GLU A 37 14.51 -2.23 -9.84
CA GLU A 37 15.37 -1.10 -10.22
C GLU A 37 15.67 -0.20 -9.01
N SER A 38 14.69 -0.03 -8.15
CA SER A 38 14.85 0.70 -6.89
C SER A 38 14.03 0.07 -5.77
N VAL A 39 14.59 0.15 -4.57
CA VAL A 39 13.99 -0.32 -3.32
C VAL A 39 14.02 0.83 -2.31
N PHE A 40 12.84 1.29 -1.92
CA PHE A 40 12.65 2.35 -0.93
C PHE A 40 12.23 1.73 0.38
N VAL A 41 13.01 1.96 1.43
CA VAL A 41 12.70 1.51 2.78
C VAL A 41 12.23 2.71 3.58
N SER A 42 11.20 2.51 4.40
CA SER A 42 10.78 3.49 5.40
C SER A 42 10.45 2.72 6.68
N SER A 43 10.75 3.32 7.83
CA SER A 43 10.46 2.75 9.14
C SER A 43 9.90 3.83 10.07
N GLY A 44 9.07 3.45 11.02
CA GLY A 44 8.42 4.38 11.93
C GLY A 44 7.54 3.64 12.94
N TYR A 45 7.71 3.96 14.23
CA TYR A 45 7.08 3.23 15.32
C TYR A 45 7.28 1.71 15.17
N LYS A 46 6.22 0.93 14.95
CA LYS A 46 6.24 -0.54 14.78
C LYS A 46 6.22 -1.01 13.32
N PHE A 47 6.39 -0.11 12.36
CA PHE A 47 6.14 -0.41 10.96
C PHE A 47 7.39 -0.24 10.10
N ILE A 48 7.55 -1.15 9.14
CA ILE A 48 8.57 -1.09 8.10
C ILE A 48 7.88 -1.31 6.76
N SER A 49 8.09 -0.40 5.81
CA SER A 49 7.67 -0.58 4.43
C SER A 49 8.89 -0.74 3.52
N ILE A 50 8.85 -1.70 2.62
CA ILE A 50 9.84 -1.93 1.57
C ILE A 50 9.08 -1.85 0.24
N TYR A 51 9.21 -0.72 -0.45
CA TYR A 51 8.55 -0.44 -1.71
C TYR A 51 9.51 -0.66 -2.89
N LEU A 52 9.09 -1.53 -3.82
CA LEU A 52 9.85 -2.00 -4.97
C LEU A 52 9.32 -1.33 -6.24
N ARG A 53 10.20 -0.81 -7.09
CA ARG A 53 9.82 -0.25 -8.40
C ARG A 53 10.52 -0.93 -9.57
N ASN A 54 9.83 -0.96 -10.70
CA ASN A 54 10.28 -1.54 -11.97
C ASN A 54 10.78 -2.98 -11.84
N PHE A 55 10.06 -3.78 -11.06
CA PHE A 55 10.35 -5.16 -10.75
C PHE A 55 9.46 -6.12 -11.55
N LEU A 56 9.96 -6.51 -12.73
CA LEU A 56 9.38 -7.51 -13.62
C LEU A 56 10.49 -8.11 -14.49
N SER A 57 10.67 -9.43 -14.42
CA SER A 57 11.60 -10.18 -15.24
C SER A 57 11.11 -10.33 -16.69
N PRO A 58 11.99 -10.61 -17.67
CA PRO A 58 11.58 -10.83 -19.05
C PRO A 58 10.56 -11.97 -19.21
N MET A 59 10.69 -13.05 -18.44
CA MET A 59 9.76 -14.19 -18.50
C MET A 59 8.38 -13.81 -17.92
N GLU A 60 8.36 -13.12 -16.78
CA GLU A 60 7.10 -12.64 -16.19
C GLU A 60 6.39 -11.63 -17.11
N LYS A 61 7.15 -10.83 -17.87
CA LYS A 61 6.60 -9.91 -18.86
C LYS A 61 5.80 -10.66 -19.95
N VAL A 62 6.30 -11.80 -20.42
CA VAL A 62 5.57 -12.63 -21.40
C VAL A 62 4.24 -13.13 -20.81
N LEU A 63 4.23 -13.58 -19.55
CA LEU A 63 2.99 -14.02 -18.89
C LEU A 63 1.98 -12.87 -18.81
N LEU A 64 2.44 -11.68 -18.40
CA LEU A 64 1.59 -10.49 -18.27
C LEU A 64 1.03 -10.02 -19.62
N GLU A 65 1.81 -10.09 -20.70
CA GLU A 65 1.37 -9.73 -22.06
C GLU A 65 0.35 -10.72 -22.66
N ASN A 66 0.19 -11.90 -22.07
CA ASN A 66 -0.79 -12.92 -22.46
C ASN A 66 -1.95 -13.04 -21.46
N ASP A 67 -2.21 -11.99 -20.66
CA ASP A 67 -3.28 -11.93 -19.65
C ASP A 67 -3.22 -13.08 -18.62
N GLN A 68 -2.01 -13.59 -18.34
CA GLN A 68 -1.78 -14.67 -17.37
C GLN A 68 -1.44 -14.17 -15.97
N ASP A 69 -2.08 -13.09 -15.52
CA ASP A 69 -1.90 -12.48 -14.20
C ASP A 69 -2.04 -13.48 -13.05
N PHE A 70 -2.99 -14.41 -13.18
CA PHE A 70 -3.23 -15.43 -12.17
C PHE A 70 -2.04 -16.41 -12.04
N THR A 71 -1.45 -16.81 -13.17
CA THR A 71 -0.25 -17.66 -13.22
C THR A 71 0.97 -16.90 -12.70
N LEU A 72 1.12 -15.63 -13.07
CA LEU A 72 2.19 -14.77 -12.56
C LEU A 72 2.11 -14.60 -11.04
N ALA A 73 0.90 -14.37 -10.50
CA ALA A 73 0.67 -14.28 -9.07
C ALA A 73 1.04 -15.58 -8.35
N GLU A 74 0.71 -16.74 -8.94
CA GLU A 74 1.09 -18.05 -8.40
C GLU A 74 2.61 -18.23 -8.33
N LEU A 75 3.30 -17.91 -9.42
CA LEU A 75 4.76 -17.99 -9.49
C LEU A 75 5.39 -17.13 -8.39
N ARG A 76 4.97 -15.87 -8.26
CA ARG A 76 5.49 -14.98 -7.20
C ARG A 76 5.17 -15.51 -5.81
N GLN A 77 3.98 -16.06 -5.60
CA GLN A 77 3.59 -16.62 -4.31
C GLN A 77 4.50 -17.77 -3.91
N GLN A 78 4.83 -18.69 -4.82
CA GLN A 78 5.74 -19.81 -4.56
C GLN A 78 7.14 -19.32 -4.17
N VAL A 79 7.67 -18.34 -4.91
CA VAL A 79 8.98 -17.76 -4.59
C VAL A 79 8.92 -17.04 -3.23
N MET A 80 7.87 -16.29 -2.95
CA MET A 80 7.72 -15.57 -1.68
C MET A 80 7.61 -16.51 -0.48
N GLN A 81 7.01 -17.69 -0.60
CA GLN A 81 6.98 -18.67 0.49
C GLN A 81 8.39 -19.04 0.98
N ALA A 82 9.37 -19.10 0.07
CA ALA A 82 10.77 -19.33 0.43
C ALA A 82 11.46 -18.06 0.96
N LEU A 83 11.13 -16.89 0.41
CA LEU A 83 11.79 -15.63 0.76
C LEU A 83 11.32 -15.00 2.07
N LEU A 84 10.05 -15.16 2.42
CA LEU A 84 9.46 -14.50 3.60
C LEU A 84 10.19 -14.82 4.91
N PRO A 85 10.54 -16.09 5.22
CA PRO A 85 11.32 -16.41 6.42
C PRO A 85 12.69 -15.74 6.43
N GLU A 86 13.35 -15.66 5.28
CA GLU A 86 14.67 -15.05 5.15
C GLU A 86 14.62 -13.53 5.31
N ILE A 87 13.65 -12.87 4.66
CA ILE A 87 13.40 -11.43 4.80
C ILE A 87 13.11 -11.10 6.26
N LYS A 88 12.24 -11.89 6.91
CA LYS A 88 11.93 -11.75 8.33
C LYS A 88 13.21 -11.86 9.18
N ALA A 89 13.94 -12.97 9.08
CA ALA A 89 15.14 -13.20 9.89
C ALA A 89 16.19 -12.09 9.70
N TYR A 90 16.35 -11.58 8.48
CA TYR A 90 17.28 -10.51 8.18
C TYR A 90 16.88 -9.18 8.84
N ILE A 91 15.61 -8.79 8.75
CA ILE A 91 15.11 -7.57 9.38
C ILE A 91 15.23 -7.69 10.91
N GLU A 92 14.90 -8.85 11.47
CA GLU A 92 15.01 -9.10 12.92
C GLU A 92 16.47 -9.02 13.39
N MET A 93 17.40 -9.61 12.64
CA MET A 93 18.84 -9.55 12.96
C MET A 93 19.38 -8.11 12.94
N LEU A 94 18.98 -7.31 11.95
CA LEU A 94 19.45 -5.92 11.82
C LEU A 94 18.83 -4.98 12.85
N SER A 95 17.54 -5.15 13.15
CA SER A 95 16.83 -4.27 14.08
C SER A 95 16.97 -4.68 15.54
N GLY A 96 17.28 -5.96 15.80
CA GLY A 96 17.21 -6.54 17.14
C GLY A 96 15.77 -6.75 17.64
N ILE A 97 14.77 -6.61 16.77
CA ILE A 97 13.34 -6.61 17.12
C ILE A 97 12.62 -7.68 16.31
N LYS A 98 11.63 -8.36 16.91
CA LYS A 98 10.88 -9.40 16.20
C LYS A 98 9.83 -8.82 15.28
N ILE A 99 9.60 -9.49 14.16
CA ILE A 99 8.50 -9.22 13.24
C ILE A 99 7.30 -10.10 13.65
N GLU A 100 6.21 -9.48 14.06
CA GLU A 100 4.95 -10.18 14.37
C GLU A 100 4.21 -10.56 13.10
N GLU A 101 4.16 -9.63 12.14
CA GLU A 101 3.34 -9.77 10.94
C GLU A 101 4.12 -9.29 9.73
N LEU A 102 3.94 -9.98 8.61
CA LEU A 102 4.57 -9.62 7.34
C LEU A 102 3.55 -9.78 6.22
N TYR A 103 3.35 -8.70 5.49
CA TYR A 103 2.41 -8.54 4.40
C TYR A 103 3.15 -8.25 3.10
N TYR A 104 2.63 -8.71 1.98
CA TYR A 104 3.18 -8.35 0.68
C TYR A 104 2.13 -8.35 -0.43
N ASP A 105 2.32 -7.51 -1.43
CA ASP A 105 1.44 -7.40 -2.58
C ASP A 105 2.18 -6.84 -3.81
N TRP A 106 1.61 -7.06 -4.99
CA TRP A 106 2.19 -6.73 -6.29
C TRP A 106 1.19 -6.01 -7.18
N ASN A 107 1.66 -4.97 -7.89
CA ASN A 107 0.93 -4.36 -8.99
C ASN A 107 1.70 -4.64 -10.29
N PHE A 108 1.31 -5.69 -11.00
CA PHE A 108 2.09 -6.23 -12.13
C PHE A 108 2.22 -5.23 -13.29
N HIS A 109 1.14 -4.54 -13.67
CA HIS A 109 1.18 -3.53 -14.72
C HIS A 109 2.05 -2.32 -14.37
N ASN A 110 2.06 -1.91 -13.09
CA ASN A 110 2.94 -0.85 -12.59
C ASN A 110 4.37 -1.35 -12.28
N ARG A 111 4.59 -2.67 -12.39
CA ARG A 111 5.86 -3.34 -12.07
C ARG A 111 6.36 -2.98 -10.67
N SER A 112 5.43 -2.86 -9.73
CA SER A 112 5.72 -2.42 -8.37
C SER A 112 5.28 -3.48 -7.36
N GLY A 113 5.86 -3.41 -6.18
CA GLY A 113 5.59 -4.34 -5.10
C GLY A 113 5.81 -3.69 -3.75
N LEU A 114 5.14 -4.23 -2.74
CA LEU A 114 5.28 -3.78 -1.38
C LEU A 114 5.52 -5.00 -0.48
N ILE A 115 6.46 -4.88 0.44
CA ILE A 115 6.50 -5.68 1.66
C ILE A 115 6.27 -4.73 2.83
N PHE A 116 5.38 -5.11 3.73
CA PHE A 116 5.07 -4.32 4.92
C PHE A 116 5.17 -5.21 6.16
N ALA A 117 6.02 -4.83 7.10
CA ALA A 117 6.26 -5.58 8.32
C ALA A 117 5.75 -4.80 9.54
N VAL A 118 5.22 -5.54 10.51
CA VAL A 118 4.81 -5.05 11.82
C VAL A 118 5.69 -5.72 12.88
N THR A 119 6.32 -4.92 13.73
CA THR A 119 7.20 -5.39 14.79
C THR A 119 6.50 -5.51 16.14
N ASP A 120 7.00 -6.38 17.01
CA ASP A 120 6.46 -6.56 18.37
C ASP A 120 6.70 -5.33 19.26
N ASN A 121 7.85 -4.68 19.07
CA ASN A 121 8.27 -3.48 19.78
C ASN A 121 8.56 -2.33 18.80
N PRO A 122 8.43 -1.06 19.23
CA PRO A 122 8.82 0.08 18.41
C PRO A 122 10.30 0.03 18.00
N LEU A 123 10.61 0.36 16.74
CA LEU A 123 11.96 0.38 16.15
C LEU A 123 12.86 1.47 16.72
N SER A 124 12.26 2.53 17.27
CA SER A 124 12.97 3.60 17.97
C SER A 124 12.00 4.35 18.90
N ASN A 125 12.55 5.21 19.77
CA ASN A 125 11.76 6.08 20.66
C ASN A 125 11.02 7.21 19.91
N ILE A 126 11.08 7.26 18.58
CA ILE A 126 10.46 8.32 17.78
C ILE A 126 9.01 7.91 17.45
N ALA A 127 8.08 8.58 18.12
CA ALA A 127 6.68 8.21 18.26
C ALA A 127 5.72 8.86 17.25
N ASN A 128 6.19 9.35 16.11
CA ASN A 128 5.34 10.21 15.29
C ASN A 128 4.67 9.45 14.15
N LEU A 129 3.71 8.59 14.49
CA LEU A 129 2.64 8.25 13.55
C LEU A 129 1.63 9.40 13.59
N GLU A 130 1.36 10.00 12.43
CA GLU A 130 0.29 10.99 12.32
C GLU A 130 -1.04 10.23 12.23
N GLN A 131 -1.63 10.01 13.40
CA GLN A 131 -2.90 9.30 13.52
C GLN A 131 -4.07 10.15 13.06
N GLU A 132 -3.97 11.48 13.12
CA GLU A 132 -5.01 12.39 12.67
C GLU A 132 -4.54 13.17 11.44
N PHE A 133 -5.31 13.08 10.35
CA PHE A 133 -5.02 13.78 9.11
C PHE A 133 -6.33 14.19 8.42
N GLU A 134 -6.22 15.20 7.56
CA GLU A 134 -7.35 15.73 6.81
C GLU A 134 -8.01 14.64 5.95
N GLY A 135 -9.34 14.52 6.05
CA GLY A 135 -10.09 13.51 5.30
C GLY A 135 -10.11 12.11 5.91
N LYS A 136 -9.46 11.86 7.06
CA LYS A 136 -9.41 10.55 7.72
C LYS A 136 -10.78 9.88 7.87
N LYS A 137 -11.76 10.57 8.46
CA LYS A 137 -13.09 9.99 8.68
C LYS A 137 -13.76 9.60 7.35
N LEU A 138 -13.70 10.47 6.35
CA LEU A 138 -14.27 10.20 5.02
C LEU A 138 -13.56 9.02 4.33
N LEU A 139 -12.24 8.90 4.51
CA LEU A 139 -11.47 7.76 4.02
C LEU A 139 -11.93 6.47 4.69
N GLU A 140 -12.04 6.45 6.02
CA GLU A 140 -12.47 5.27 6.78
C GLU A 140 -13.90 4.87 6.42
N ASP A 141 -14.82 5.83 6.27
CA ASP A 141 -16.19 5.60 5.80
C ASP A 141 -16.22 4.99 4.38
N GLU A 142 -15.38 5.48 3.47
CA GLU A 142 -15.28 4.94 2.10
C GLU A 142 -14.71 3.52 2.09
N ILE A 143 -13.72 3.22 2.95
CA ILE A 143 -13.17 1.87 3.13
C ILE A 143 -14.23 0.93 3.69
N ILE A 144 -15.05 1.38 4.65
CA ILE A 144 -16.19 0.60 5.18
C ILE A 144 -17.17 0.28 4.04
N ARG A 145 -17.53 1.29 3.23
CA ARG A 145 -18.44 1.11 2.09
C ARG A 145 -17.89 0.11 1.07
N ILE A 146 -16.61 0.19 0.73
CA ILE A 146 -15.96 -0.76 -0.18
C ILE A 146 -15.99 -2.17 0.40
N SER A 147 -15.62 -2.32 1.68
CA SER A 147 -15.64 -3.61 2.36
C SER A 147 -17.04 -4.22 2.41
N GLN A 148 -18.08 -3.40 2.62
CA GLN A 148 -19.47 -3.85 2.57
C GLN A 148 -19.88 -4.39 1.19
N ASN A 149 -19.39 -3.79 0.11
CA ASN A 149 -19.70 -4.25 -1.25
C ASN A 149 -18.91 -5.50 -1.64
N ALA A 150 -17.64 -5.59 -1.23
CA ALA A 150 -16.78 -6.72 -1.57
C ALA A 150 -16.99 -7.94 -0.66
N GLN A 151 -17.46 -7.72 0.57
CA GLN A 151 -17.47 -8.74 1.64
C GLN A 151 -18.51 -8.42 2.73
N LYS A 152 -18.05 -7.96 3.91
CA LYS A 152 -18.88 -7.46 5.02
C LYS A 152 -18.26 -6.19 5.59
N VAL A 153 -19.02 -5.48 6.41
CA VAL A 153 -18.51 -4.37 7.22
C VAL A 153 -17.43 -4.90 8.19
N PRO A 154 -16.22 -4.29 8.24
CA PRO A 154 -15.20 -4.65 9.22
C PRO A 154 -15.67 -4.37 10.65
N GLU A 155 -15.19 -5.15 11.60
CA GLU A 155 -15.43 -4.90 13.02
C GLU A 155 -14.64 -3.69 13.51
N GLU A 156 -13.43 -3.49 12.97
CA GLU A 156 -12.60 -2.32 13.23
C GLU A 156 -11.96 -1.82 11.93
N VAL A 157 -11.88 -0.50 11.79
CA VAL A 157 -11.06 0.19 10.78
C VAL A 157 -10.21 1.23 11.49
N PHE A 158 -8.91 1.27 11.18
CA PHE A 158 -7.98 2.26 11.70
C PHE A 158 -7.04 2.72 10.60
N SER A 159 -6.84 4.03 10.46
CA SER A 159 -5.92 4.59 9.48
C SER A 159 -4.95 5.61 10.10
N PHE A 160 -3.75 5.67 9.52
CA PHE A 160 -2.70 6.59 9.94
C PHE A 160 -1.71 6.85 8.81
N LEU A 161 -1.09 8.03 8.83
CA LEU A 161 0.06 8.33 7.99
C LEU A 161 1.31 7.80 8.67
N PHE A 162 1.91 6.80 8.04
CA PHE A 162 3.20 6.21 8.43
C PHE A 162 4.37 7.12 8.02
N HIS A 163 4.22 7.77 6.88
CA HIS A 163 5.11 8.76 6.29
C HIS A 163 4.22 9.71 5.46
N PRO A 164 4.60 10.96 5.16
CA PRO A 164 3.81 11.85 4.29
C PRO A 164 3.50 11.32 2.87
N LYS A 165 4.04 10.14 2.52
CA LYS A 165 3.86 9.44 1.24
C LYS A 165 3.24 8.05 1.41
N ILE A 166 2.98 7.61 2.64
CA ILE A 166 2.55 6.25 2.93
C ILE A 166 1.41 6.33 3.94
N LEU A 167 0.21 6.10 3.44
CA LEU A 167 -1.00 5.97 4.24
C LEU A 167 -1.27 4.48 4.46
N VAL A 168 -1.49 4.10 5.71
CA VAL A 168 -1.76 2.72 6.10
C VAL A 168 -3.17 2.67 6.69
N ILE A 169 -3.94 1.67 6.25
CA ILE A 169 -5.27 1.38 6.76
C ILE A 169 -5.27 -0.08 7.20
N ILE A 170 -5.74 -0.33 8.41
CA ILE A 170 -5.88 -1.65 9.01
C ILE A 170 -7.36 -1.93 9.16
N ARG A 171 -7.79 -3.12 8.73
CA ARG A 171 -9.15 -3.62 8.97
C ARG A 171 -9.07 -4.93 9.75
N LYS A 172 -9.94 -5.11 10.74
CA LYS A 172 -10.10 -6.38 11.46
C LYS A 172 -11.53 -6.91 11.38
N GLY A 173 -11.67 -8.22 11.52
CA GLY A 173 -12.97 -8.88 11.56
C GLY A 173 -13.69 -8.69 10.23
N ILE A 174 -13.04 -9.05 9.13
CA ILE A 174 -13.56 -8.88 7.77
C ILE A 174 -14.05 -10.20 7.18
N LEU A 175 -13.52 -11.35 7.61
CA LEU A 175 -13.86 -12.66 7.04
C LEU A 175 -15.32 -13.08 7.30
N VAL A 176 -16.01 -13.51 6.25
CA VAL A 176 -17.33 -14.16 6.33
C VAL A 176 -17.19 -15.67 6.50
N ARG A 177 -18.28 -16.35 6.89
CA ARG A 177 -18.25 -17.78 7.24
C ARG A 177 -17.70 -18.67 6.12
N ILE A 178 -18.11 -18.44 4.87
CA ILE A 178 -17.64 -19.25 3.73
C ILE A 178 -16.13 -19.11 3.48
N GLU A 179 -15.56 -17.92 3.71
CA GLU A 179 -14.13 -17.69 3.58
C GLU A 179 -13.35 -18.40 4.68
N LYS A 180 -13.85 -18.34 5.93
CA LYS A 180 -13.27 -19.09 7.06
C LYS A 180 -13.24 -20.60 6.76
N GLU A 181 -14.30 -21.12 6.14
CA GLU A 181 -14.36 -22.51 5.70
C GLU A 181 -13.35 -22.82 4.59
N LEU A 182 -13.21 -21.97 3.58
CA LEU A 182 -12.21 -22.12 2.51
C LEU A 182 -10.78 -22.14 3.08
N ILE A 183 -10.48 -21.28 4.05
CA ILE A 183 -9.19 -21.26 4.75
C ILE A 183 -8.98 -22.58 5.48
N ARG A 184 -9.98 -23.06 6.23
CA ARG A 184 -9.92 -24.31 7.01
C ARG A 184 -9.61 -25.53 6.14
N VAL A 185 -10.15 -25.60 4.93
CA VAL A 185 -9.91 -26.72 3.99
C VAL A 185 -8.65 -26.54 3.12
N GLY A 186 -7.81 -25.54 3.42
CA GLY A 186 -6.52 -25.34 2.75
C GLY A 186 -6.56 -24.47 1.48
N HIS A 187 -7.70 -23.83 1.18
CA HIS A 187 -7.84 -22.94 0.02
C HIS A 187 -7.51 -21.47 0.31
N GLY A 188 -6.84 -21.18 1.44
CA GLY A 188 -6.39 -19.83 1.80
C GLY A 188 -5.63 -19.10 0.68
N PRO A 189 -4.63 -19.72 0.02
CA PRO A 189 -3.89 -19.06 -1.06
C PRO A 189 -4.75 -18.67 -2.28
N LEU A 190 -5.66 -19.57 -2.68
CA LEU A 190 -6.60 -19.29 -3.76
C LEU A 190 -7.54 -18.15 -3.38
N LEU A 191 -8.10 -18.21 -2.17
CA LEU A 191 -8.98 -17.17 -1.63
C LEU A 191 -8.26 -15.81 -1.64
N LYS A 192 -7.01 -15.77 -1.17
CA LYS A 192 -6.20 -14.56 -1.14
C LYS A 192 -6.05 -13.92 -2.52
N ARG A 193 -5.79 -14.73 -3.55
CA ARG A 193 -5.63 -14.28 -4.93
C ARG A 193 -6.94 -13.74 -5.53
N VAL A 194 -8.05 -14.45 -5.33
CA VAL A 194 -9.37 -14.02 -5.82
C VAL A 194 -9.83 -12.75 -5.09
N LYS A 195 -9.64 -12.67 -3.76
CA LYS A 195 -9.92 -11.47 -2.97
C LYS A 195 -9.09 -10.27 -3.41
N ALA A 196 -7.79 -10.47 -3.68
CA ALA A 196 -6.92 -9.41 -4.19
C ALA A 196 -7.47 -8.75 -5.45
N ASN A 197 -7.87 -9.56 -6.44
CA ASN A 197 -8.44 -9.03 -7.68
C ASN A 197 -9.75 -8.26 -7.44
N LEU A 198 -10.65 -8.82 -6.62
CA LEU A 198 -11.94 -8.19 -6.31
C LEU A 198 -11.74 -6.86 -5.56
N GLU A 199 -11.02 -6.86 -4.45
CA GLU A 199 -10.87 -5.67 -3.60
C GLU A 199 -10.08 -4.58 -4.33
N LYS A 200 -9.05 -4.92 -5.10
CA LYS A 200 -8.33 -3.94 -5.92
C LYS A 200 -9.23 -3.27 -6.95
N SER A 201 -10.20 -3.96 -7.54
CA SER A 201 -11.14 -3.33 -8.48
C SER A 201 -11.95 -2.18 -7.87
N TYR A 202 -12.18 -2.21 -6.55
CA TYR A 202 -12.81 -1.11 -5.82
C TYR A 202 -11.78 -0.06 -5.35
N LEU A 203 -10.63 -0.51 -4.83
CA LEU A 203 -9.59 0.36 -4.28
C LEU A 203 -8.89 1.21 -5.36
N HIS A 204 -8.89 0.76 -6.61
CA HIS A 204 -8.37 1.52 -7.76
C HIS A 204 -9.29 2.65 -8.23
N ASN A 205 -10.44 2.89 -7.60
CA ASN A 205 -11.25 4.09 -7.84
C ASN A 205 -10.57 5.35 -7.25
N THR A 206 -9.42 5.70 -7.81
CA THR A 206 -8.49 6.71 -7.30
C THR A 206 -9.11 8.10 -7.22
N SER A 207 -10.04 8.46 -8.11
CA SER A 207 -10.68 9.78 -8.10
C SER A 207 -11.40 10.09 -6.77
N SER A 208 -12.03 9.09 -6.16
CA SER A 208 -12.69 9.23 -4.84
C SER A 208 -11.65 9.52 -3.75
N PHE A 209 -10.60 8.69 -3.68
CA PHE A 209 -9.54 8.81 -2.68
C PHE A 209 -8.70 10.07 -2.83
N GLU A 210 -8.35 10.46 -4.06
CA GLU A 210 -7.61 11.71 -4.33
C GLU A 210 -8.43 12.95 -3.92
N GLY A 211 -9.76 12.90 -4.10
CA GLY A 211 -10.69 13.92 -3.64
C GLY A 211 -10.76 14.06 -2.12
N ILE A 212 -10.70 12.94 -1.40
CA ILE A 212 -10.69 12.88 0.08
C ILE A 212 -9.34 13.34 0.63
N LEU A 213 -8.23 12.80 0.10
CA LEU A 213 -6.87 13.02 0.61
C LEU A 213 -6.24 14.34 0.13
N LYS A 214 -6.84 14.99 -0.88
CA LYS A 214 -6.27 16.16 -1.58
C LYS A 214 -4.84 15.92 -2.06
N GLN A 215 -4.53 14.67 -2.42
CA GLN A 215 -3.19 14.21 -2.78
C GLN A 215 -3.32 13.09 -3.80
N ARG A 216 -2.43 13.08 -4.79
CA ARG A 216 -2.41 12.02 -5.83
C ARG A 216 -2.07 10.68 -5.21
N VAL A 217 -2.81 9.65 -5.60
CA VAL A 217 -2.54 8.25 -5.25
C VAL A 217 -1.72 7.65 -6.38
N LEU A 218 -0.50 7.20 -6.05
CA LEU A 218 0.41 6.58 -7.02
C LEU A 218 0.23 5.08 -7.09
N GLU A 219 0.03 4.43 -5.95
CA GLU A 219 -0.14 2.98 -5.83
C GLU A 219 -1.09 2.65 -4.68
N VAL A 220 -1.74 1.49 -4.77
CA VAL A 220 -2.45 0.86 -3.68
C VAL A 220 -2.03 -0.60 -3.59
N PHE A 221 -1.81 -1.07 -2.36
CA PHE A 221 -1.47 -2.44 -2.03
C PHE A 221 -2.45 -2.95 -0.98
N VAL A 222 -2.84 -4.22 -1.05
CA VAL A 222 -3.72 -4.84 -0.07
C VAL A 222 -3.28 -6.27 0.21
N ASP A 223 -3.21 -6.61 1.50
CA ASP A 223 -2.86 -7.96 1.92
C ASP A 223 -3.57 -8.39 3.22
N TRP A 224 -3.63 -9.70 3.46
CA TRP A 224 -4.37 -10.31 4.57
C TRP A 224 -3.50 -11.26 5.39
N ASN A 225 -3.72 -11.20 6.71
CA ASN A 225 -3.37 -12.24 7.66
C ASN A 225 -4.67 -12.89 8.14
N PHE A 226 -4.97 -14.06 7.59
CA PHE A 226 -6.23 -14.77 7.84
C PHE A 226 -6.31 -15.39 9.25
N ASP A 227 -5.17 -15.70 9.88
CA ASP A 227 -5.14 -16.32 11.21
C ASP A 227 -5.68 -15.39 12.29
N ILE A 228 -5.48 -14.08 12.10
CA ILE A 228 -5.93 -13.02 13.03
C ILE A 228 -7.05 -12.15 12.46
N ASP A 229 -7.70 -12.59 11.36
CA ASP A 229 -8.80 -11.87 10.68
C ASP A 229 -8.47 -10.38 10.45
N LYS A 230 -7.27 -10.11 9.90
CA LYS A 230 -6.72 -8.77 9.71
C LYS A 230 -6.29 -8.55 8.27
N SER A 231 -6.48 -7.33 7.78
CA SER A 231 -5.88 -6.87 6.52
C SER A 231 -5.21 -5.53 6.68
N ILE A 232 -4.25 -5.28 5.80
CA ILE A 232 -3.59 -3.99 5.64
C ILE A 232 -3.80 -3.52 4.21
N ILE A 233 -4.20 -2.26 4.06
CA ILE A 233 -4.19 -1.52 2.80
C ILE A 233 -3.13 -0.42 2.94
N VAL A 234 -2.26 -0.30 1.95
CA VAL A 234 -1.22 0.72 1.92
C VAL A 234 -1.34 1.53 0.63
N TYR A 235 -1.51 2.84 0.79
CA TYR A 235 -1.46 3.79 -0.31
C TYR A 235 -0.10 4.47 -0.38
N ILE A 236 0.51 4.48 -1.56
CA ILE A 236 1.67 5.31 -1.85
C ILE A 236 1.19 6.62 -2.48
N LEU A 237 1.48 7.72 -1.83
CA LEU A 237 1.00 9.06 -2.18
C LEU A 237 2.10 9.92 -2.78
N ASN A 238 1.72 10.82 -3.68
CA ASN A 238 2.63 11.81 -4.23
C ASN A 238 2.95 12.89 -3.18
N PRO A 239 4.22 13.26 -2.94
CA PRO A 239 4.56 14.31 -1.95
C PRO A 239 3.89 15.67 -2.21
N LYS A 240 3.47 15.98 -3.44
CA LYS A 240 2.76 17.23 -3.74
C LYS A 240 1.26 17.03 -3.51
N ARG A 241 0.67 17.85 -2.64
CA ARG A 241 -0.79 17.98 -2.54
C ARG A 241 -1.36 18.53 -3.84
N LEU A 242 -2.56 18.10 -4.18
CA LEU A 242 -3.33 18.66 -5.29
C LEU A 242 -3.63 20.12 -4.93
N GLN A 243 -3.00 21.07 -5.62
CA GLN A 243 -3.41 22.47 -5.51
C GLN A 243 -4.86 22.54 -6.01
N GLY A 244 -5.75 23.09 -5.21
CA GLY A 244 -7.10 23.39 -5.67
C GLY A 244 -6.99 24.23 -6.94
N GLN A 245 -7.66 23.80 -8.01
CA GLN A 245 -8.10 24.78 -8.99
C GLN A 245 -8.94 25.76 -8.20
N GLY A 246 -8.40 26.95 -7.93
CA GLY A 246 -9.19 28.03 -7.41
C GLY A 246 -10.37 28.21 -8.34
N ASP A 247 -11.57 28.25 -7.77
CA ASP A 247 -12.72 28.88 -8.38
C ASP A 247 -12.26 30.27 -8.84
N LYS A 248 -11.89 30.38 -10.13
CA LYS A 248 -11.95 31.68 -10.78
C LYS A 248 -13.45 31.95 -10.92
N PRO A 249 -13.97 33.04 -10.35
CA PRO A 249 -15.33 33.45 -10.66
C PRO A 249 -15.42 33.60 -12.17
N MET A 250 -16.40 32.95 -12.79
CA MET A 250 -16.87 33.38 -14.10
C MET A 250 -17.36 34.81 -13.92
N VAL A 251 -16.54 35.76 -14.35
CA VAL A 251 -17.00 37.13 -14.53
C VAL A 251 -18.02 37.09 -15.66
N GLU A 252 -19.29 37.23 -15.28
CA GLU A 252 -20.38 37.62 -16.15
C GLU A 252 -19.94 38.77 -17.06
N ARG A 253 -20.11 38.58 -18.37
CA ARG A 253 -20.32 39.68 -19.32
C ARG A 253 -21.66 39.45 -19.99
N ALA A 254 -22.70 39.95 -19.33
CA ALA A 254 -23.89 40.54 -19.93
C ALA A 254 -23.60 42.06 -20.03
N ASP A 255 -23.97 42.87 -21.01
CA ASP A 255 -24.70 42.77 -22.28
C ASP A 255 -24.29 44.02 -23.08
N ALA A 256 -24.29 43.96 -24.41
CA ALA A 256 -24.63 45.08 -25.31
C ALA A 256 -24.47 44.67 -26.77
N ASN A 257 -25.52 44.10 -27.39
CA ASN A 257 -26.29 44.82 -28.41
C ASN A 257 -27.30 43.91 -29.08
N THR A 258 -28.55 44.23 -28.76
CA THR A 258 -29.81 43.80 -29.34
C THR A 258 -29.98 44.45 -30.73
N PHE A 259 -30.30 43.63 -31.73
CA PHE A 259 -31.19 43.88 -32.87
C PHE A 259 -31.10 45.19 -33.67
N GLU A 260 -30.77 45.05 -34.95
CA GLU A 260 -31.54 45.69 -36.03
C GLU A 260 -32.01 44.58 -37.00
N GLN A 261 -33.34 44.49 -37.17
CA GLN A 261 -34.01 43.90 -38.34
C GLN A 261 -33.80 44.88 -39.52
N GLU A 262 -33.78 44.46 -40.79
CA GLU A 262 -34.99 44.23 -41.58
C GLU A 262 -34.67 43.50 -42.89
N ASP A 263 -35.63 42.66 -43.28
CA ASP A 263 -35.84 42.13 -44.63
C ASP A 263 -35.92 43.26 -45.67
N GLU A 264 -35.43 43.03 -46.88
CA GLU A 264 -36.29 43.07 -48.09
C GLU A 264 -35.49 42.63 -49.33
N ASN A 265 -36.04 41.61 -49.99
CA ASN A 265 -35.61 41.06 -51.26
C ASN A 265 -36.67 41.46 -52.31
N PRO A 266 -36.29 41.72 -53.58
CA PRO A 266 -37.15 41.43 -54.72
C PRO A 266 -36.90 40.02 -55.27
#